data_AF-A0A260BDD5-F1
#
_entry.id   AF-A0A260BDD5-F1
#
_cell.length_a   1.000
_cell.length_b   1.000
_cell.length_c   1.000
_cell.angle_alpha   90.00
_cell.angle_beta   90.00
_cell.angle_gamma   90.00
#
_symmetry.space_group_name_H-M   'P 1'
#
loop_
_entity.id
_entity.type
_entity.pdbx_description
1 polymer ?
#
loop_
_entity_poly.entity_id
_entity_poly.type
_entity_poly.pdbx_seq_one_letter_code
_entity_poly.pdbx_strand_id
1 'polypeptide(L)'
;MTDHSRSAALSHPTADRSTLVGVDVTTLDVAGSTAVGRLFRSRSAATAFALTHAAQSWATLVSLDFTVFECDTASVDSASEGMFCAWDEVSVTGSVAETACALAILDEYSLGVRRARLPLPAALTAEISTLSNAVASPVHPSRVDDPDKVEVRLCSIRPDPLPHSRTSIGFYGSDDAERVAGVLAYRFGGDIAPATERGCIQVHHSADISDVDRAAVARYTRIGELRANIAALDPRRDIAAITRLDGELDTLCSAVLHRRSTPSPTPVAGSDVVRRYLPAPAPRPDSSEDRPR
;
A
#
# COMPACT_ATOMS: atom_id res chain seq x y z
N MET A 1 41.80 25.34 -51.11
CA MET A 1 40.38 25.18 -51.48
C MET A 1 39.91 23.83 -50.98
N THR A 2 38.79 23.87 -50.24
CA THR A 2 37.88 22.78 -49.83
C THR A 2 38.42 21.66 -48.96
N ASP A 3 38.26 21.90 -47.66
CA ASP A 3 38.24 20.97 -46.54
C ASP A 3 36.81 20.42 -46.37
N HIS A 4 36.58 19.14 -46.67
CA HIS A 4 35.28 18.46 -46.49
C HIS A 4 35.50 17.05 -45.96
N SER A 5 35.58 16.91 -44.64
CA SER A 5 35.26 15.65 -43.96
C SER A 5 34.19 15.89 -42.91
N ARG A 6 32.98 15.47 -43.28
CA ARG A 6 31.75 15.44 -42.51
C ARG A 6 32.00 14.94 -41.07
N SER A 7 31.79 15.83 -40.10
CA SER A 7 31.50 15.42 -38.73
C SER A 7 30.16 14.67 -38.76
N ALA A 8 30.21 13.35 -38.57
CA ALA A 8 29.03 12.56 -38.32
C ALA A 8 28.46 13.01 -36.96
N ALA A 9 27.32 13.68 -36.99
CA ALA A 9 26.51 13.91 -35.80
C ALA A 9 26.12 12.53 -35.25
N LEU A 10 26.83 12.09 -34.21
CA LEU A 10 26.42 10.99 -33.37
C LEU A 10 25.05 11.37 -32.81
N SER A 11 24.01 10.72 -33.34
CA SER A 11 22.68 10.77 -32.76
C SER A 11 22.80 10.20 -31.35
N HIS A 12 22.73 11.06 -30.32
CA HIS A 12 22.54 10.58 -28.96
C HIS A 12 21.20 9.83 -28.93
N PRO A 13 21.17 8.53 -28.57
CA PRO A 13 19.91 7.92 -28.22
C PRO A 13 19.36 8.71 -27.02
N THR A 14 18.14 9.21 -27.14
CA THR A 14 17.36 9.66 -25.99
C THR A 14 17.35 8.50 -25.00
N ALA A 15 18.20 8.57 -23.98
CA ALA A 15 18.26 7.55 -22.94
C ALA A 15 16.88 7.50 -22.30
N ASP A 16 16.17 6.40 -22.54
CA ASP A 16 14.94 6.11 -21.83
C ASP A 16 15.31 6.01 -20.35
N ARG A 17 14.69 6.84 -19.52
CA ARG A 17 14.99 6.91 -18.09
C ARG A 17 13.96 6.10 -17.36
N SER A 18 14.44 5.15 -16.58
CA SER A 18 13.62 4.32 -15.70
C SER A 18 13.67 4.83 -14.28
N THR A 19 12.54 4.69 -13.58
CA THR A 19 12.40 5.06 -12.17
C THR A 19 12.16 3.82 -11.32
N LEU A 20 12.91 3.69 -10.24
CA LEU A 20 12.66 2.75 -9.16
C LEU A 20 12.24 3.51 -7.90
N VAL A 21 11.44 2.86 -7.07
CA VAL A 21 10.96 3.38 -5.78
C VAL A 21 11.45 2.44 -4.69
N GLY A 22 12.38 2.91 -3.86
CA GLY A 22 12.71 2.26 -2.61
C GLY A 22 11.74 2.71 -1.53
N VAL A 23 11.31 1.76 -0.70
CA VAL A 23 10.54 2.05 0.51
C VAL A 23 11.18 1.35 1.69
N ASP A 24 11.46 2.11 2.73
CA ASP A 24 11.83 1.60 4.05
C ASP A 24 10.61 1.68 4.97
N VAL A 25 10.20 0.51 5.48
CA VAL A 25 9.09 0.37 6.41
C VAL A 25 9.67 0.12 7.78
N THR A 26 9.58 1.12 8.65
CA THR A 26 9.98 0.98 10.06
C THR A 26 8.72 0.85 10.91
N THR A 27 8.65 -0.19 11.73
CA THR A 27 7.53 -0.41 12.64
C THR A 27 8.05 -0.50 14.06
N LEU A 28 7.39 0.21 14.96
CA LEU A 28 7.76 0.30 16.37
C LEU A 28 6.64 -0.28 17.23
N ASP A 29 6.98 -1.28 18.03
CA ASP A 29 6.09 -1.92 18.98
C ASP A 29 6.74 -2.04 20.37
N VAL A 30 6.11 -2.80 21.27
CA VAL A 30 6.61 -3.03 22.63
C VAL A 30 7.91 -3.86 22.65
N ALA A 31 8.16 -4.66 21.61
CA ALA A 31 9.36 -5.49 21.47
C ALA A 31 10.53 -4.73 20.83
N GLY A 32 10.28 -3.58 20.18
CA GLY A 32 11.29 -2.68 19.65
C GLY A 32 10.98 -2.20 18.25
N SER A 33 12.02 -1.81 17.51
CA SER A 33 11.90 -1.33 16.13
C SER A 33 12.33 -2.42 15.15
N THR A 34 11.50 -2.70 14.15
CA THR A 34 11.85 -3.54 13.00
C THR A 34 11.82 -2.69 11.73
N ALA A 35 12.76 -2.94 10.81
CA ALA A 35 12.85 -2.21 9.55
C ALA A 35 12.96 -3.18 8.37
N VAL A 36 12.21 -2.91 7.31
CA VAL A 36 12.25 -3.68 6.06
C VAL A 36 12.30 -2.74 4.86
N GLY A 37 13.35 -2.86 4.06
CA GLY A 37 13.52 -2.16 2.78
C GLY A 37 13.14 -3.04 1.59
N ARG A 38 12.41 -2.47 0.61
CA ARG A 38 12.15 -3.09 -0.71
C ARG A 38 12.18 -2.09 -1.86
N LEU A 39 12.50 -2.58 -3.06
CA LEU A 39 12.47 -1.82 -4.32
C LEU A 39 11.27 -2.22 -5.19
N PHE A 40 10.68 -1.23 -5.86
CA PHE A 40 9.53 -1.39 -6.74
C PHE A 40 9.70 -0.57 -8.02
N ARG A 41 9.01 -1.00 -9.08
CA ARG A 41 8.93 -0.25 -10.36
C ARG A 41 7.87 0.85 -10.35
N SER A 42 7.08 0.97 -9.28
CA SER A 42 6.04 2.01 -9.18
C SER A 42 5.75 2.39 -7.73
N ARG A 43 5.37 3.66 -7.52
CA ARG A 43 4.91 4.18 -6.22
C ARG A 43 3.72 3.40 -5.71
N SER A 44 2.73 3.12 -6.56
CA SER A 44 1.55 2.36 -6.17
C SER A 44 1.87 0.95 -5.64
N ALA A 45 2.83 0.24 -6.24
CA ALA A 45 3.26 -1.06 -5.73
C ALA A 45 4.01 -0.94 -4.40
N ALA A 46 4.90 0.06 -4.28
CA ALA A 46 5.63 0.35 -3.04
C ALA A 46 4.67 0.68 -1.88
N THR A 47 3.69 1.54 -2.12
CA THR A 47 2.67 1.92 -1.15
C THR A 47 1.79 0.75 -0.72
N ALA A 48 1.31 -0.06 -1.69
CA ALA A 48 0.50 -1.23 -1.37
C ALA A 48 1.28 -2.23 -0.52
N PHE A 49 2.55 -2.47 -0.84
CA PHE A 49 3.44 -3.30 -0.03
C PHE A 49 3.62 -2.71 1.37
N ALA A 50 4.01 -1.43 1.46
CA ALA A 50 4.35 -0.78 2.72
C ALA A 50 3.19 -0.79 3.71
N LEU A 51 1.99 -0.41 3.26
CA LEU A 51 0.79 -0.41 4.10
C LEU A 51 0.35 -1.83 4.47
N THR A 52 0.43 -2.79 3.55
CA THR A 52 0.10 -4.20 3.85
C THR A 52 1.07 -4.78 4.89
N HIS A 53 2.37 -4.55 4.72
CA HIS A 53 3.40 -5.01 5.64
C HIS A 53 3.25 -4.37 7.03
N ALA A 54 3.05 -3.05 7.07
CA ALA A 54 2.82 -2.32 8.31
C ALA A 54 1.55 -2.79 9.04
N ALA A 55 0.48 -3.08 8.30
CA ALA A 55 -0.75 -3.62 8.89
C ALA A 55 -0.60 -5.02 9.47
N GLN A 56 0.37 -5.80 8.97
CA GLN A 56 0.68 -7.15 9.46
C GLN A 56 1.60 -7.17 10.67
N SER A 57 2.28 -6.07 11.02
CA SER A 57 3.22 -6.03 12.14
C SER A 57 2.55 -5.75 13.49
N TRP A 58 1.27 -5.35 13.51
CA TRP A 58 0.52 -4.97 14.74
C TRP A 58 1.19 -3.86 15.54
N ALA A 59 2.13 -3.14 14.93
CA ALA A 59 2.86 -2.05 15.54
C ALA A 59 1.93 -0.85 15.80
N THR A 60 2.20 -0.12 16.88
CA THR A 60 1.44 1.07 17.26
C THR A 60 1.88 2.29 16.47
N LEU A 61 3.14 2.32 16.03
CA LEU A 61 3.70 3.42 15.23
C LEU A 61 4.46 2.86 14.03
N VAL A 62 4.25 3.48 12.88
CA VAL A 62 4.85 3.12 11.60
C VAL A 62 5.49 4.36 11.01
N SER A 63 6.69 4.22 10.45
CA SER A 63 7.34 5.22 9.63
C SER A 63 7.61 4.64 8.25
N LEU A 64 7.14 5.34 7.22
CA LEU A 64 7.31 4.96 5.82
C LEU A 64 8.16 6.03 5.13
N ASP A 65 9.34 5.63 4.67
CA ASP A 65 10.27 6.50 3.94
C ASP A 65 10.39 6.02 2.50
N PHE A 66 10.02 6.88 1.54
CA PHE A 66 10.08 6.62 0.11
C PHE A 66 11.23 7.40 -0.52
N THR A 67 12.12 6.68 -1.20
CA THR A 67 13.23 7.23 -1.98
C THR A 67 13.03 6.86 -3.45
N VAL A 68 13.16 7.82 -4.34
CA VAL A 68 13.07 7.61 -5.78
C VAL A 68 14.48 7.52 -6.35
N PHE A 69 14.69 6.55 -7.26
CA PHE A 69 15.94 6.32 -7.95
C PHE A 69 15.70 6.41 -9.46
N GLU A 70 16.29 7.41 -10.12
CA GLU A 70 16.34 7.51 -11.57
C GLU A 70 17.62 6.88 -12.13
N CYS A 71 17.49 6.16 -13.24
CA CYS A 71 18.60 5.51 -13.92
C CYS A 71 18.29 5.29 -15.40
N ASP A 72 19.31 5.01 -16.22
CA ASP A 72 19.10 4.62 -17.62
C ASP A 72 18.42 3.24 -17.67
N THR A 73 17.45 3.02 -18.56
CA THR A 73 16.66 1.78 -18.58
C THR A 73 17.50 0.50 -18.64
N ALA A 74 18.66 0.53 -19.31
CA ALA A 74 19.60 -0.60 -19.37
C ALA A 74 20.21 -1.00 -18.01
N SER A 75 20.22 -0.07 -17.04
CA SER A 75 20.79 -0.29 -15.69
C SER A 75 19.78 -0.84 -14.68
N VAL A 76 18.49 -0.91 -15.02
CA VAL A 76 17.45 -1.51 -14.16
C VAL A 76 17.65 -3.01 -14.02
N ASP A 77 18.07 -3.68 -15.09
CA ASP A 77 18.28 -5.13 -15.10
C ASP A 77 19.68 -5.53 -14.58
N SER A 78 20.65 -4.61 -14.65
CA SER A 78 22.00 -4.75 -14.09
C SER A 78 22.20 -3.86 -12.85
N ALA A 79 21.27 -3.95 -11.89
CA ALA A 79 21.17 -3.05 -10.74
C ALA A 79 22.46 -2.86 -9.91
N SER A 80 23.49 -3.71 -10.06
CA SER A 80 24.77 -3.60 -9.37
C SER A 80 25.83 -2.75 -10.07
N GLU A 81 25.71 -2.46 -11.37
CA GLU A 81 26.78 -1.85 -12.18
C GLU A 81 26.52 -0.40 -12.59
N GLY A 82 25.28 0.09 -12.46
CA GLY A 82 24.88 1.45 -12.81
C GLY A 82 25.00 2.48 -11.67
N MET A 83 24.98 3.77 -12.02
CA MET A 83 24.75 4.87 -11.08
C MET A 83 23.29 5.31 -11.13
N PHE A 84 22.74 5.59 -9.96
CA PHE A 84 21.39 6.08 -9.77
C PHE A 84 21.43 7.52 -9.27
N CYS A 85 20.46 8.32 -9.69
CA CYS A 85 20.15 9.60 -9.06
C CYS A 85 19.06 9.36 -8.03
N ALA A 86 19.38 9.48 -6.74
CA ALA A 86 18.46 9.24 -5.64
C ALA A 86 17.99 10.54 -4.98
N TRP A 87 16.72 10.58 -4.59
CA TRP A 87 16.22 11.63 -3.69
C TRP A 87 15.12 11.08 -2.79
N ASP A 88 15.09 11.56 -1.55
CA ASP A 88 14.01 11.27 -0.63
C ASP A 88 12.78 12.05 -1.08
N GLU A 89 11.66 11.35 -1.25
CA GLU A 89 10.46 11.94 -1.83
C GLU A 89 9.44 12.26 -0.73
N VAL A 90 9.06 11.23 0.03
CA VAL A 90 7.98 11.30 1.01
C VAL A 90 8.37 10.51 2.26
N SER A 91 8.17 11.11 3.42
CA SER A 91 8.25 10.46 4.72
C SER A 91 6.93 10.67 5.46
N VAL A 92 6.39 9.60 6.02
CA VAL A 92 5.13 9.63 6.79
C VAL A 92 5.28 8.78 8.02
N THR A 93 4.91 9.34 9.18
CA THR A 93 4.94 8.63 10.47
C THR A 93 3.58 8.72 11.14
N GLY A 94 3.11 7.60 11.68
CA GLY A 94 1.82 7.52 12.37
C GLY A 94 1.32 6.10 12.48
N SER A 95 0.05 5.93 12.82
CA SER A 95 -0.64 4.63 12.68
C SER A 95 -0.75 4.20 11.20
N VAL A 96 -1.12 2.95 10.95
CA VAL A 96 -1.36 2.44 9.59
C VAL A 96 -2.48 3.22 8.88
N ALA A 97 -3.53 3.62 9.60
CA ALA A 97 -4.61 4.40 9.01
C ALA A 97 -4.17 5.84 8.72
N GLU A 98 -3.40 6.47 9.62
CA GLU A 98 -2.85 7.80 9.39
C GLU A 98 -1.91 7.84 8.21
N THR A 99 -1.01 6.86 8.11
CA THR A 99 -0.09 6.74 6.97
C THR A 99 -0.83 6.48 5.66
N ALA A 100 -1.88 5.65 5.67
CA ALA A 100 -2.75 5.44 4.51
C ALA A 100 -3.47 6.74 4.09
N CYS A 101 -4.06 7.48 5.03
CA CYS A 101 -4.71 8.75 4.76
C CYS A 101 -3.72 9.79 4.20
N ALA A 102 -2.52 9.87 4.77
CA ALA A 102 -1.48 10.78 4.31
C ALA A 102 -1.06 10.48 2.87
N LEU A 103 -0.77 9.22 2.56
CA LEU A 103 -0.36 8.80 1.21
C LEU A 103 -1.50 8.95 0.21
N ALA A 104 -2.75 8.81 0.63
CA ALA A 104 -3.91 9.01 -0.25
C ALA A 104 -4.09 10.47 -0.69
N ILE A 105 -3.50 11.44 0.03
CA ILE A 105 -3.46 12.86 -0.38
C ILE A 105 -2.57 13.06 -1.60
N LEU A 106 -1.63 12.14 -1.86
CA LEU A 106 -0.70 12.21 -2.99
C LEU A 106 -1.21 11.33 -4.13
N ASP A 107 -1.51 11.94 -5.27
CA ASP A 107 -2.14 11.24 -6.40
C ASP A 107 -1.31 10.03 -6.85
N GLU A 108 0.03 10.13 -6.88
CA GLU A 108 0.91 9.04 -7.32
C GLU A 108 0.90 7.81 -6.37
N TYR A 109 0.45 8.00 -5.13
CA TYR A 109 0.44 7.02 -4.05
C TYR A 109 -0.98 6.47 -3.78
N SER A 110 -2.01 7.26 -4.06
CA SER A 110 -3.43 6.96 -3.79
C SER A 110 -3.90 5.59 -4.29
N LEU A 111 -3.48 5.20 -5.51
CA LEU A 111 -3.80 3.89 -6.08
C LEU A 111 -3.21 2.74 -5.26
N GLY A 112 -2.01 2.94 -4.70
CA GLY A 112 -1.37 1.96 -3.83
C GLY A 112 -2.10 1.81 -2.50
N VAL A 113 -2.62 2.90 -1.93
CA VAL A 113 -3.47 2.86 -0.72
C VAL A 113 -4.70 1.99 -0.96
N ARG A 114 -5.41 2.21 -2.08
CA ARG A 114 -6.59 1.42 -2.47
C ARG A 114 -6.28 -0.07 -2.71
N ARG A 115 -5.04 -0.39 -3.07
CA ARG A 115 -4.56 -1.77 -3.32
C ARG A 115 -3.97 -2.46 -2.09
N ALA A 116 -3.72 -1.72 -1.01
CA ALA A 116 -3.19 -2.29 0.22
C ALA A 116 -4.20 -3.24 0.86
N ARG A 117 -3.68 -4.24 1.60
CA ARG A 117 -4.49 -5.22 2.32
C ARG A 117 -4.34 -4.99 3.81
N LEU A 118 -5.40 -4.46 4.42
CA LEU A 118 -5.49 -4.35 5.87
C LEU A 118 -6.18 -5.60 6.43
N PRO A 119 -5.64 -6.23 7.48
CA PRO A 119 -6.27 -7.40 8.08
C PRO A 119 -7.58 -7.00 8.76
N LEU A 120 -8.44 -8.00 8.98
CA LEU A 120 -9.56 -7.87 9.90
C LEU A 120 -9.03 -7.48 11.30
N PRO A 121 -9.76 -6.62 12.03
CA PRO A 121 -9.55 -6.46 13.47
C PRO A 121 -9.54 -7.82 14.18
N ALA A 122 -8.53 -8.07 14.99
CA ALA A 122 -8.30 -9.36 15.65
C ALA A 122 -9.50 -9.87 16.46
N ALA A 123 -10.20 -8.95 17.12
CA ALA A 123 -11.41 -9.24 17.90
C ALA A 123 -12.51 -9.88 17.04
N LEU A 124 -12.65 -9.46 15.78
CA LEU A 124 -13.65 -10.01 14.87
C LEU A 124 -13.29 -11.43 14.41
N THR A 125 -12.01 -11.72 14.19
CA THR A 125 -11.57 -13.03 13.69
C THR A 125 -12.01 -14.19 14.60
N ALA A 126 -11.90 -14.02 15.93
CA ALA A 126 -12.31 -15.02 16.91
C ALA A 126 -13.84 -15.18 16.98
N GLU A 127 -14.57 -14.06 16.95
CA GLU A 127 -16.03 -14.06 16.99
C GLU A 127 -16.63 -14.69 15.72
N ILE A 128 -16.09 -14.35 14.54
CA ILE A 128 -16.47 -14.94 13.25
C ILE A 128 -16.36 -16.47 13.30
N SER A 129 -15.19 -16.98 13.73
CA SER A 129 -14.93 -18.42 13.76
C SER A 129 -15.89 -19.15 14.70
N THR A 130 -16.22 -18.53 15.84
CA THR A 130 -17.16 -19.09 16.81
C THR A 130 -18.59 -19.13 16.25
N LEU A 131 -19.03 -18.04 15.63
CA LEU A 131 -20.38 -17.90 15.08
C LEU A 131 -20.61 -18.80 13.88
N SER A 132 -19.68 -18.82 12.92
CA SER A 132 -19.83 -19.63 11.72
C SER A 132 -19.91 -21.12 12.07
N ASN A 133 -19.03 -21.60 12.94
CA ASN A 133 -19.00 -23.00 13.37
C ASN A 133 -20.21 -23.42 14.20
N ALA A 134 -20.87 -22.48 14.90
CA ALA A 134 -22.10 -22.75 15.62
C ALA A 134 -23.30 -22.94 14.68
N VAL A 135 -23.25 -22.36 13.48
CA VAL A 135 -24.33 -22.48 12.48
C VAL A 135 -24.13 -23.70 11.60
N ALA A 136 -22.94 -23.84 11.00
CA ALA A 136 -22.61 -24.94 10.11
C ALA A 136 -21.09 -25.18 10.08
N SER A 137 -20.67 -26.43 9.89
CA SER A 137 -19.27 -26.72 9.63
C SER A 137 -18.93 -26.43 8.16
N PRO A 138 -17.81 -25.74 7.87
CA PRO A 138 -17.34 -25.57 6.50
C PRO A 138 -17.12 -26.93 5.83
N VAL A 139 -17.28 -26.97 4.50
CA VAL A 139 -16.97 -28.18 3.74
C VAL A 139 -15.47 -28.48 3.81
N HIS A 140 -15.16 -29.77 3.74
CA HIS A 140 -13.78 -30.22 3.72
C HIS A 140 -13.02 -29.59 2.53
N PRO A 141 -11.75 -29.16 2.69
CA PRO A 141 -10.99 -28.49 1.63
C PRO A 141 -10.96 -29.23 0.29
N SER A 142 -11.02 -30.56 0.30
CA SER A 142 -11.05 -31.40 -0.91
C SER A 142 -12.35 -31.32 -1.71
N ARG A 143 -13.36 -30.59 -1.24
CA ARG A 143 -14.70 -30.46 -1.84
C ARG A 143 -15.07 -29.00 -2.15
N VAL A 144 -14.12 -28.09 -2.04
CA VAL A 144 -14.33 -26.65 -2.26
C VAL A 144 -14.71 -26.35 -3.71
N ASP A 145 -14.18 -27.13 -4.66
CA ASP A 145 -14.42 -26.96 -6.11
C ASP A 145 -15.72 -27.66 -6.59
N ASP A 146 -16.50 -28.27 -5.71
CA ASP A 146 -17.79 -28.86 -6.07
C ASP A 146 -18.76 -27.72 -6.51
N PRO A 147 -19.53 -27.90 -7.60
CA PRO A 147 -20.32 -26.83 -8.22
C PRO A 147 -21.43 -26.25 -7.33
N ASP A 148 -21.85 -27.00 -6.31
CA ASP A 148 -22.93 -26.61 -5.39
C ASP A 148 -22.40 -25.93 -4.11
N LYS A 149 -21.11 -25.59 -4.06
CA LYS A 149 -20.51 -24.91 -2.92
C LYS A 149 -20.52 -23.41 -3.10
N VAL A 150 -20.84 -22.75 -1.99
CA VAL A 150 -20.94 -21.30 -1.92
C VAL A 150 -19.93 -20.81 -0.89
N GLU A 151 -19.05 -19.91 -1.32
CA GLU A 151 -18.12 -19.23 -0.44
C GLU A 151 -18.84 -18.12 0.33
N VAL A 152 -18.76 -18.12 1.65
CA VAL A 152 -19.20 -16.99 2.47
C VAL A 152 -18.00 -16.10 2.76
N ARG A 153 -18.09 -14.82 2.38
CA ARG A 153 -17.07 -13.80 2.63
C ARG A 153 -17.61 -12.70 3.54
N LEU A 154 -16.79 -12.24 4.47
CA LEU A 154 -17.04 -11.04 5.25
C LEU A 154 -16.21 -9.88 4.70
N CYS A 155 -16.88 -8.77 4.39
CA CYS A 155 -16.31 -7.53 3.90
C CYS A 155 -16.48 -6.44 4.96
N SER A 156 -15.38 -6.02 5.59
CA SER A 156 -15.42 -4.88 6.51
C SER A 156 -15.16 -3.60 5.73
N ILE A 157 -16.22 -2.80 5.62
CA ILE A 157 -16.22 -1.51 4.94
C ILE A 157 -15.60 -0.46 5.86
N ARG A 158 -14.62 0.26 5.35
CA ARG A 158 -13.96 1.36 6.06
C ARG A 158 -14.24 2.66 5.30
N PRO A 159 -14.25 3.81 5.98
CA PRO A 159 -14.32 5.10 5.30
C PRO A 159 -13.16 5.28 4.31
N ASP A 160 -13.42 5.91 3.16
CA ASP A 160 -12.37 6.34 2.23
C ASP A 160 -11.37 7.26 2.97
N PRO A 161 -10.05 7.09 2.76
CA PRO A 161 -9.38 6.29 1.74
C PRO A 161 -8.94 4.91 2.22
N LEU A 162 -9.38 4.47 3.41
CA LEU A 162 -8.93 3.22 4.01
C LEU A 162 -9.46 2.02 3.19
N PRO A 163 -8.60 1.09 2.77
CA PRO A 163 -9.04 -0.07 2.00
C PRO A 163 -9.90 -0.99 2.85
N HIS A 164 -10.96 -1.54 2.24
CA HIS A 164 -11.83 -2.52 2.88
C HIS A 164 -11.07 -3.82 3.11
N SER A 165 -11.38 -4.53 4.20
CA SER A 165 -10.89 -5.89 4.41
C SER A 165 -11.88 -6.91 3.86
N ARG A 166 -11.38 -7.96 3.21
CA ARG A 166 -12.17 -9.09 2.72
C ARG A 166 -11.59 -10.38 3.28
N THR A 167 -12.44 -11.18 3.91
CA THR A 167 -12.02 -12.44 4.54
C THR A 167 -12.97 -13.55 4.14
N SER A 168 -12.38 -14.66 3.70
CA SER A 168 -13.12 -15.90 3.46
C SER A 168 -13.45 -16.55 4.80
N ILE A 169 -14.73 -16.78 5.05
CA ILE A 169 -15.21 -17.46 6.26
C ILE A 169 -15.21 -18.98 6.05
N GLY A 170 -15.48 -19.41 4.82
CA GLY A 170 -15.47 -20.82 4.43
C GLY A 170 -16.41 -21.09 3.26
N PHE A 171 -16.40 -22.34 2.82
CA PHE A 171 -17.30 -22.85 1.79
C PHE A 171 -18.37 -23.73 2.43
N TYR A 172 -19.62 -23.58 1.99
CA TYR A 172 -20.78 -24.26 2.55
C TYR A 172 -21.69 -24.78 1.43
N GLY A 173 -22.64 -25.68 1.76
CA GLY A 173 -23.78 -25.91 0.86
C GLY A 173 -24.68 -24.67 0.83
N SER A 174 -25.47 -24.48 -0.24
CA SER A 174 -26.27 -23.26 -0.45
C SER A 174 -27.10 -22.85 0.78
N ASP A 175 -27.88 -23.76 1.35
CA ASP A 175 -28.74 -23.48 2.52
C ASP A 175 -27.95 -23.16 3.80
N ASP A 176 -26.77 -23.76 3.96
CA ASP A 176 -25.87 -23.45 5.08
C ASP A 176 -25.19 -22.10 4.88
N ALA A 177 -24.79 -21.78 3.64
CA ALA A 177 -24.15 -20.53 3.29
C ALA A 177 -25.07 -19.33 3.56
N GLU A 178 -26.35 -19.43 3.19
CA GLU A 178 -27.36 -18.41 3.47
C GLU A 178 -27.58 -18.22 4.98
N ARG A 179 -27.65 -19.32 5.75
CA ARG A 179 -27.79 -19.25 7.21
C ARG A 179 -26.58 -18.62 7.88
N VAL A 180 -25.37 -19.04 7.51
CA VAL A 180 -24.12 -18.46 8.02
C VAL A 180 -24.06 -16.97 7.68
N ALA A 181 -24.34 -16.60 6.43
CA ALA A 181 -24.35 -15.21 6.02
C ALA A 181 -25.38 -14.37 6.78
N GLY A 182 -26.59 -14.89 6.98
CA GLY A 182 -27.65 -14.23 7.74
C GLY A 182 -27.27 -13.98 9.21
N VAL A 183 -26.64 -14.95 9.86
CA VAL A 183 -26.15 -14.79 11.24
C VAL A 183 -25.04 -13.76 11.32
N LEU A 184 -24.09 -13.78 10.38
CA LEU A 184 -23.01 -12.79 10.35
C LEU A 184 -23.55 -11.37 10.09
N ALA A 185 -24.49 -11.22 9.15
CA ALA A 185 -25.14 -9.95 8.85
C ALA A 185 -25.87 -9.39 10.08
N TYR A 186 -26.71 -10.22 10.72
CA TYR A 186 -27.42 -9.84 11.94
C TYR A 186 -26.46 -9.44 13.07
N ARG A 187 -25.41 -10.23 13.29
CA ARG A 187 -24.51 -10.04 14.43
C ARG A 187 -23.63 -8.81 14.29
N PHE A 188 -23.14 -8.54 13.08
CA PHE A 188 -22.25 -7.41 12.83
C PHE A 188 -22.99 -6.14 12.38
N GLY A 189 -24.33 -6.15 12.42
CA GLY A 189 -25.15 -5.01 11.94
C GLY A 189 -24.89 -4.70 10.47
N GLY A 190 -24.67 -5.74 9.69
CA GLY A 190 -24.33 -5.69 8.28
C GLY A 190 -25.45 -6.19 7.37
N ASP A 191 -25.19 -6.12 6.07
CA ASP A 191 -26.12 -6.52 5.02
C ASP A 191 -25.51 -7.60 4.13
N ILE A 192 -26.36 -8.46 3.58
CA ILE A 192 -25.95 -9.41 2.55
C ILE A 192 -25.96 -8.68 1.20
N ALA A 193 -24.78 -8.51 0.62
CA ALA A 193 -24.64 -7.89 -0.69
C ALA A 193 -24.85 -8.92 -1.81
N PRO A 194 -25.42 -8.50 -2.97
CA PRO A 194 -25.58 -9.36 -4.12
C PRO A 194 -24.22 -9.89 -4.57
N ALA A 195 -24.18 -11.20 -4.83
CA ALA A 195 -23.00 -11.91 -5.31
C ALA A 195 -22.48 -11.29 -6.61
N THR A 196 -21.31 -10.63 -6.58
CA THR A 196 -20.64 -10.17 -7.80
C THR A 196 -19.95 -11.33 -8.56
N GLU A 197 -19.71 -12.43 -7.85
CA GLU A 197 -19.08 -13.65 -8.34
C GLU A 197 -20.06 -14.82 -8.16
N ARG A 198 -20.21 -15.68 -9.17
CA ARG A 198 -21.04 -16.89 -9.04
C ARG A 198 -20.49 -17.76 -7.91
N GLY A 199 -21.36 -18.25 -7.03
CA GLY A 199 -20.96 -19.14 -5.93
C GLY A 199 -20.35 -18.42 -4.72
N CYS A 200 -20.64 -17.13 -4.51
CA CYS A 200 -20.18 -16.40 -3.33
C CYS A 200 -21.31 -15.57 -2.69
N ILE A 201 -21.46 -15.63 -1.37
CA ILE A 201 -22.29 -14.70 -0.60
C ILE A 201 -21.37 -13.74 0.15
N GLN A 202 -21.59 -12.44 -0.02
CA GLN A 202 -20.81 -11.41 0.66
C GLN A 202 -21.64 -10.75 1.76
N VAL A 203 -21.11 -10.72 2.97
CA VAL A 203 -21.67 -9.98 4.10
C VAL A 203 -20.86 -8.71 4.27
N HIS A 204 -21.50 -7.55 4.14
CA HIS A 204 -20.86 -6.25 4.32
C HIS A 204 -21.22 -5.71 5.69
N HIS A 205 -20.22 -5.23 6.44
CA HIS A 205 -20.44 -4.52 7.69
C HIS A 205 -19.52 -3.33 7.79
N SER A 206 -19.90 -2.31 8.55
CA SER A 206 -19.00 -1.21 8.89
C SER A 206 -17.93 -1.72 9.84
N ALA A 207 -16.66 -1.49 9.50
CA ALA A 207 -15.56 -1.74 10.40
C ALA A 207 -15.57 -0.69 11.52
N ASP A 208 -15.40 -1.14 12.76
CA ASP A 208 -15.09 -0.22 13.84
C ASP A 208 -13.67 0.33 13.64
N ILE A 209 -13.53 1.64 13.74
CA ILE A 209 -12.26 2.35 13.59
C ILE A 209 -12.02 3.21 14.83
N SER A 210 -10.76 3.32 15.24
CA SER A 210 -10.40 4.09 16.43
C SER A 210 -10.70 5.58 16.24
N ASP A 211 -10.81 6.33 17.35
CA ASP A 211 -10.99 7.78 17.29
C ASP A 211 -9.83 8.48 16.55
N VAL A 212 -8.61 7.93 16.66
CA VAL A 212 -7.42 8.39 15.94
C VAL A 212 -7.58 8.19 14.44
N ASP A 213 -8.01 6.99 14.02
CA ASP A 213 -8.24 6.69 12.59
C ASP A 213 -9.37 7.56 12.03
N ARG A 214 -10.44 7.79 12.81
CA ARG A 214 -11.54 8.66 12.42
C ARG A 214 -11.09 10.10 12.23
N ALA A 215 -10.22 10.60 13.12
CA ALA A 215 -9.62 11.92 12.97
C ALA A 215 -8.72 12.01 11.72
N ALA A 216 -8.00 10.94 11.38
CA ALA A 216 -7.18 10.88 10.16
C ALA A 216 -8.03 10.94 8.89
N VAL A 217 -9.13 10.16 8.84
CA VAL A 217 -10.11 10.19 7.75
C VAL A 217 -10.76 11.58 7.63
N ALA A 218 -11.11 12.21 8.75
CA ALA A 218 -11.67 13.55 8.74
C ALA A 218 -10.69 14.60 8.17
N ARG A 219 -9.40 14.51 8.55
CA ARG A 219 -8.34 15.35 7.95
C ARG A 219 -8.21 15.12 6.45
N TYR A 220 -8.17 13.85 6.00
CA TYR A 220 -8.13 13.51 4.57
C TYR A 220 -9.31 14.12 3.81
N THR A 221 -10.52 13.93 4.33
CA THR A 221 -11.77 14.47 3.73
C THR A 221 -11.69 15.98 3.63
N ARG A 222 -11.28 16.67 4.70
CA ARG A 222 -11.14 18.12 4.72
C ARG A 222 -10.13 18.62 3.69
N ILE A 223 -9.00 17.94 3.53
CA ILE A 223 -7.99 18.26 2.51
C ILE A 223 -8.59 18.12 1.10
N GLY A 224 -9.34 17.06 0.85
CA GLY A 224 -10.05 16.86 -0.42
C GLY A 224 -11.05 17.98 -0.72
N GLU A 225 -11.85 18.37 0.27
CA GLU A 225 -12.80 19.49 0.17
C GLU A 225 -12.10 20.82 -0.11
N LEU A 226 -11.00 21.12 0.60
CA LEU A 226 -10.24 22.36 0.38
C LEU A 226 -9.70 22.42 -1.05
N ARG A 227 -9.13 21.33 -1.56
CA ARG A 227 -8.64 21.26 -2.95
C ARG A 227 -9.77 21.44 -3.96
N ALA A 228 -10.91 20.80 -3.75
CA ALA A 228 -12.08 20.97 -4.61
C ALA A 228 -12.59 22.42 -4.61
N ASN A 229 -12.63 23.06 -3.44
CA ASN A 229 -13.02 24.46 -3.29
C ASN A 229 -12.05 25.39 -4.00
N ILE A 230 -10.74 25.22 -3.83
CA ILE A 230 -9.71 26.02 -4.52
C ILE A 230 -9.85 25.87 -6.04
N ALA A 231 -10.03 24.64 -6.54
CA ALA A 231 -10.18 24.36 -7.96
C ALA A 231 -11.45 24.98 -8.59
N ALA A 232 -12.48 25.27 -7.79
CA ALA A 232 -13.73 25.87 -8.25
C ALA A 232 -13.68 27.42 -8.31
N LEU A 233 -12.67 28.06 -7.71
CA LEU A 233 -12.52 29.52 -7.67
C LEU A 233 -11.82 30.07 -8.93
N ASP A 234 -12.09 31.33 -9.28
CA ASP A 234 -11.42 32.03 -10.38
C ASP A 234 -10.03 32.53 -9.92
N PRO A 235 -8.91 32.08 -10.52
CA PRO A 235 -7.57 32.45 -10.07
C PRO A 235 -7.23 33.94 -10.13
N ARG A 236 -7.97 34.74 -10.92
CA ARG A 236 -7.75 36.19 -11.07
C ARG A 236 -8.67 37.00 -10.17
N ARG A 237 -9.90 36.53 -9.94
CA ARG A 237 -10.90 37.27 -9.13
C ARG A 237 -10.83 36.92 -7.65
N ASP A 238 -10.51 35.67 -7.32
CA ASP A 238 -10.66 35.11 -5.99
C ASP A 238 -9.33 34.90 -5.25
N ILE A 239 -8.27 35.64 -5.65
CA ILE A 239 -6.90 35.48 -5.13
C ILE A 239 -6.86 35.42 -3.59
N ALA A 240 -7.53 36.35 -2.91
CA ALA A 240 -7.53 36.38 -1.45
C ALA A 240 -8.19 35.14 -0.81
N ALA A 241 -9.24 34.60 -1.42
CA ALA A 241 -9.89 33.38 -0.95
C ALA A 241 -9.00 32.16 -1.20
N ILE A 242 -8.37 32.07 -2.38
CA ILE A 242 -7.42 31.01 -2.73
C ILE A 242 -6.25 31.00 -1.74
N THR A 243 -5.58 32.14 -1.51
CA THR A 243 -4.44 32.23 -0.58
C THR A 243 -4.81 31.78 0.84
N ARG A 244 -6.01 32.12 1.31
CA ARG A 244 -6.49 31.69 2.64
C ARG A 244 -6.70 30.18 2.71
N LEU A 245 -7.34 29.59 1.69
CA LEU A 245 -7.60 28.16 1.63
C LEU A 245 -6.30 27.36 1.44
N ASP A 246 -5.35 27.87 0.66
CA ASP A 246 -4.02 27.28 0.50
C ASP A 246 -3.26 27.25 1.83
N GLY A 247 -3.34 28.32 2.64
CA GLY A 247 -2.72 28.33 3.96
C GLY A 247 -3.32 27.29 4.93
N GLU A 248 -4.64 27.09 4.88
CA GLU A 248 -5.31 26.02 5.65
C GLU A 248 -4.88 24.63 5.14
N LEU A 249 -4.82 24.45 3.82
CA LEU A 249 -4.38 23.22 3.18
C LEU A 249 -2.94 22.85 3.52
N ASP A 250 -2.02 23.82 3.48
CA ASP A 250 -0.62 23.64 3.82
C ASP A 250 -0.43 23.26 5.30
N THR A 251 -1.19 23.90 6.19
CA THR A 251 -1.19 23.56 7.63
C THR A 251 -1.63 22.11 7.85
N LEU A 252 -2.72 21.68 7.19
CA LEU A 252 -3.21 20.31 7.30
C LEU A 252 -2.26 19.29 6.66
N CYS A 253 -1.63 19.62 5.53
CA CYS A 253 -0.69 18.72 4.87
C CYS A 253 0.61 18.59 5.67
N SER A 254 1.16 19.68 6.19
CA SER A 254 2.40 19.69 6.97
C SER A 254 2.30 18.92 8.28
N ALA A 255 1.09 18.78 8.84
CA ALA A 255 0.85 17.97 10.03
C ALA A 255 1.02 16.45 9.79
N VAL A 256 1.03 16.00 8.53
CA VAL A 256 0.98 14.56 8.20
C VAL A 256 2.04 14.15 7.18
N LEU A 257 2.39 15.02 6.23
CA LEU A 257 3.35 14.76 5.17
C LEU A 257 4.67 15.48 5.43
N HIS A 258 5.74 14.71 5.58
CA HIS A 258 7.10 15.26 5.59
C HIS A 258 7.71 15.01 4.21
N ARG A 259 7.43 15.90 3.25
CA ARG A 259 8.19 15.90 1.99
C ARG A 259 9.63 16.30 2.32
N ARG A 260 10.53 15.33 2.27
CA ARG A 260 11.95 15.60 2.50
C ARG A 260 12.46 16.35 1.28
N SER A 261 12.66 17.65 1.43
CA SER A 261 13.34 18.44 0.42
C SER A 261 14.81 18.01 0.41
N THR A 262 15.15 16.98 -0.36
CA THR A 262 16.54 16.77 -0.77
C THR A 262 16.76 17.64 -2.01
N PRO A 263 17.43 18.80 -1.88
CA PRO A 263 17.42 19.83 -2.93
C PRO A 263 18.18 19.43 -4.20
N SER A 264 18.94 18.32 -4.15
CA SER A 264 19.70 17.81 -5.29
C SER A 264 19.67 16.28 -5.33
N PRO A 265 19.43 15.68 -6.51
CA PRO A 265 19.60 14.24 -6.72
C PRO A 265 21.02 13.83 -6.30
N THR A 266 21.11 12.86 -5.40
CA THR A 266 22.39 12.34 -4.92
C THR A 266 22.80 11.15 -5.79
N PRO A 267 24.01 11.13 -6.37
CA PRO A 267 24.50 9.96 -7.08
C PRO A 267 24.73 8.81 -6.09
N VAL A 268 24.09 7.67 -6.33
CA VAL A 268 24.20 6.45 -5.52
C VAL A 268 24.61 5.29 -6.40
N ALA A 269 25.59 4.51 -5.95
CA ALA A 269 26.01 3.31 -6.65
C ALA A 269 24.90 2.24 -6.60
N GLY A 270 24.67 1.57 -7.72
CA GLY A 270 23.70 0.48 -7.80
C GLY A 270 23.95 -0.63 -6.78
N SER A 271 25.22 -0.93 -6.48
CA SER A 271 25.60 -1.86 -5.41
C SER A 271 25.04 -1.48 -4.04
N ASP A 272 24.93 -0.18 -3.73
CA ASP A 272 24.41 0.30 -2.45
C ASP A 272 22.88 0.26 -2.42
N VAL A 273 22.23 0.55 -3.55
CA VAL A 273 20.79 0.36 -3.74
C VAL A 273 20.40 -1.10 -3.55
N VAL A 274 21.14 -2.03 -4.17
CA VAL A 274 20.96 -3.48 -4.02
C VAL A 274 21.16 -3.89 -2.56
N ARG A 275 22.24 -3.46 -1.90
CA ARG A 275 22.52 -3.81 -0.50
C ARG A 275 21.42 -3.34 0.47
N ARG A 276 20.83 -2.18 0.24
CA ARG A 276 19.80 -1.62 1.12
C ARG A 276 18.44 -2.31 0.96
N TYR A 277 18.07 -2.68 -0.27
CA TYR A 277 16.67 -3.04 -0.57
C TYR A 277 16.46 -4.46 -1.12
N LEU A 278 17.52 -5.15 -1.53
CA LEU A 278 17.44 -6.57 -1.91
C LEU A 278 17.99 -7.43 -0.77
N PRO A 279 17.28 -8.50 -0.38
CA PRO A 279 17.79 -9.43 0.62
C PRO A 279 19.12 -10.02 0.13
N ALA A 280 20.10 -10.13 1.03
CA ALA A 280 21.36 -10.79 0.71
C ALA A 280 21.09 -12.20 0.16
N PRO A 281 21.82 -12.66 -0.88
CA PRO A 281 21.69 -14.03 -1.35
C PRO A 281 21.93 -14.98 -0.18
N ALA A 282 21.08 -16.01 -0.05
CA ALA A 282 21.25 -17.03 0.97
C ALA A 282 22.69 -17.59 0.88
N PRO A 283 23.38 -17.82 2.02
CA PRO A 283 24.68 -18.45 1.99
C PRO A 283 24.55 -19.77 1.24
N ARG A 284 25.38 -19.95 0.21
CA ARG A 284 25.45 -21.22 -0.52
C ARG A 284 25.77 -22.30 0.52
N PRO A 285 25.07 -23.44 0.55
CA PRO A 285 25.45 -24.53 1.43
C PRO A 285 26.91 -24.89 1.13
N ASP A 286 27.74 -24.90 2.16
CA ASP A 286 29.15 -25.27 2.06
C ASP A 286 29.25 -26.64 1.40
N SER A 287 29.85 -26.67 0.22
CA SER A 287 30.26 -27.91 -0.43
C SER A 287 31.49 -28.44 0.30
N SER A 288 31.29 -29.00 1.49
CA SER A 288 32.26 -29.81 2.18
C SER A 288 31.62 -31.17 2.50
N GLU A 289 31.33 -31.95 1.46
CA GLU A 289 31.15 -33.39 1.59
C GLU A 289 32.43 -34.11 1.16
N ASP A 290 33.02 -34.75 2.17
CA ASP A 290 33.72 -36.03 2.14
C ASP A 290 34.77 -36.32 1.06
N ARG A 291 36.04 -36.23 1.48
CA ARG A 291 37.07 -37.16 1.01
C ARG A 291 37.08 -38.39 1.93
N PRO A 292 36.73 -39.59 1.44
CA PRO A 292 36.87 -40.81 2.23
C PRO A 292 38.36 -41.17 2.39
N ARG A 293 38.69 -41.72 3.57
CA ARG A 293 39.94 -42.44 3.81
C ARG A 293 39.80 -43.91 3.40
#